data_AF-T1BKV7-F1
#
_entry.id   AF-T1BKV7-F1
#
_cell.length_a   1.000
_cell.length_b   1.000
_cell.length_c   1.000
_cell.angle_alpha   90.00
_cell.angle_beta   90.00
_cell.angle_gamma   90.00
#
_symmetry.space_group_name_H-M   'P 1'
#
loop_
_entity.id
_entity.type
_entity.pdbx_description
1 polymer ?
#
loop_
_entity_poly.entity_id
_entity_poly.type
_entity_poly.pdbx_seq_one_letter_code
_entity_poly.pdbx_strand_id
1 'polypeptide(L)'
;MEELAQMHDGKRGGQYQFPNSFVRWLVIWKQFLDYRSLEGLTRRFAALRLIPAAADYTTLWHRLHGMVPEVKLPKYSELELATDGTGLKTSNAGEYRIFRYGDPEAKQRKHVVVVITADVRRKKVIGIEVHIEGKGHSESQTGVAHVRA
;
A
#
# COMPACT_ATOMS: atom_id res chain seq x y z
N MET A 1 12.02 23.31 1.21
CA MET A 1 13.42 23.27 0.73
C MET A 1 14.29 22.41 1.64
N GLU A 2 14.17 22.56 2.96
CA GLU A 2 14.92 21.77 3.96
C GLU A 2 14.74 20.25 3.81
N GLU A 3 13.50 19.76 3.70
CA GLU A 3 13.23 18.32 3.49
C GLU A 3 13.87 17.77 2.22
N LEU A 4 13.85 18.54 1.13
CA LEU A 4 14.42 18.12 -0.15
C LEU A 4 15.95 18.05 -0.07
N ALA A 5 16.57 18.99 0.65
CA ALA A 5 18.01 18.98 0.90
C ALA A 5 18.43 17.75 1.73
N GLN A 6 17.68 17.42 2.79
CA GLN A 6 17.90 16.22 3.59
C GLN A 6 17.77 14.94 2.76
N MET A 7 16.77 14.87 1.87
CA MET A 7 16.58 13.71 0.99
C MET A 7 17.69 13.54 -0.05
N HIS A 8 18.45 14.60 -0.36
CA HIS A 8 19.58 14.58 -1.28
C HIS A 8 20.92 14.40 -0.59
N ASP A 9 20.94 14.43 0.74
CA ASP A 9 22.17 14.27 1.48
C ASP A 9 22.80 12.91 1.14
N GLY A 10 24.10 12.93 0.78
CA GLY A 10 24.83 11.75 0.32
C GLY A 10 24.48 11.22 -1.08
N LYS A 11 23.54 11.82 -1.83
CA LYS A 11 23.20 11.38 -3.20
C LYS A 11 24.01 12.13 -4.27
N ARG A 12 24.73 11.39 -5.11
CA ARG A 12 25.42 11.93 -6.30
C ARG A 12 24.57 11.67 -7.56
N GLY A 13 24.05 12.74 -8.17
CA GLY A 13 23.18 12.68 -9.36
C GLY A 13 21.75 12.21 -9.06
N GLY A 14 20.80 12.51 -9.96
CA GLY A 14 19.40 12.08 -9.83
C GLY A 14 18.65 12.67 -8.62
N GLN A 15 18.79 13.98 -8.40
CA GLN A 15 18.11 14.68 -7.32
C GLN A 15 16.58 14.63 -7.50
N TYR A 16 15.87 14.37 -6.42
CA TYR A 16 14.43 14.52 -6.37
C TYR A 16 14.03 15.98 -6.64
N GLN A 17 12.94 16.15 -7.36
CA GLN A 17 12.43 17.47 -7.70
C GLN A 17 11.35 17.95 -6.72
N PHE A 18 10.83 17.04 -5.90
CA PHE A 18 9.76 17.31 -4.95
C PHE A 18 9.92 16.50 -3.65
N PRO A 19 9.55 17.10 -2.50
CA PRO A 19 9.74 16.50 -1.17
C PRO A 19 8.89 15.24 -0.95
N ASN A 20 9.19 14.45 0.08
CA ASN A 20 8.39 13.30 0.48
C ASN A 20 7.00 13.72 0.97
N SER A 21 6.86 14.89 1.58
CA SER A 21 5.57 15.47 1.96
C SER A 21 4.58 15.57 0.78
N PHE A 22 5.06 15.98 -0.40
CA PHE A 22 4.22 16.03 -1.60
C PHE A 22 3.80 14.63 -2.05
N VAL A 23 4.73 13.66 -2.02
CA VAL A 23 4.40 12.27 -2.37
C VAL A 23 3.44 11.65 -1.36
N ARG A 24 3.58 11.94 -0.06
CA ARG A 24 2.62 11.52 0.97
C ARG A 24 1.22 12.07 0.70
N TRP A 25 1.12 13.32 0.24
CA TRP A 25 -0.17 13.86 -0.19
C TRP A 25 -0.73 13.14 -1.43
N LEU A 26 0.12 12.76 -2.39
CA LEU A 26 -0.29 11.93 -3.54
C LEU A 26 -0.78 10.53 -3.14
N VAL A 27 -0.38 9.97 -1.99
CA VAL A 27 -0.92 8.71 -1.46
C VAL A 27 -2.43 8.79 -1.27
N ILE A 28 -2.95 9.94 -0.82
CA ILE A 28 -4.40 10.13 -0.61
C ILE A 28 -5.14 9.98 -1.94
N TRP A 29 -4.60 10.59 -3.00
CA TRP A 29 -5.17 10.48 -4.34
C TRP A 29 -4.99 9.09 -4.95
N LYS A 30 -3.91 8.38 -4.61
CA LYS A 30 -3.64 7.01 -5.06
C LYS A 30 -4.74 6.02 -4.67
N GLN A 31 -5.55 6.34 -3.66
CA GLN A 31 -6.72 5.55 -3.27
C GLN A 31 -7.81 5.55 -4.34
N PHE A 32 -7.91 6.64 -5.12
CA PHE A 32 -8.92 6.84 -6.16
C PHE A 32 -8.35 6.74 -7.58
N LEU A 33 -7.04 6.92 -7.73
CA LEU A 33 -6.35 7.02 -9.02
C LEU A 33 -5.31 5.91 -9.18
N ASP A 34 -5.12 5.45 -10.41
CA ASP A 34 -3.97 4.61 -10.76
C ASP A 34 -2.68 5.46 -10.89
N TYR A 35 -1.53 4.81 -10.96
CA TYR A 35 -0.24 5.52 -11.04
C TYR A 35 -0.10 6.38 -12.30
N ARG A 36 -0.74 5.99 -13.42
CA ARG A 36 -0.72 6.80 -14.65
C ARG A 36 -1.58 8.05 -14.54
N SER A 37 -2.74 7.94 -13.89
CA SER A 37 -3.59 9.10 -13.60
C SER A 37 -2.91 10.05 -12.62
N LEU A 38 -2.17 9.54 -11.63
CA LEU A 38 -1.33 10.37 -10.76
C LEU A 38 -0.22 11.09 -11.52
N GLU A 39 0.47 10.41 -12.42
CA GLU A 39 1.43 11.07 -13.32
C GLU A 39 0.73 12.19 -14.11
N GLY A 40 -0.43 11.93 -14.69
CA GLY A 40 -1.25 12.93 -15.40
C GLY A 40 -1.61 14.13 -14.52
N LEU A 41 -1.98 13.90 -13.27
CA LEU A 41 -2.26 14.94 -12.27
C LEU A 41 -1.02 15.81 -12.03
N THR A 42 0.13 15.20 -11.79
CA THR A 42 1.38 15.96 -11.56
C THR A 42 1.83 16.71 -12.81
N ARG A 43 1.63 16.17 -14.02
CA ARG A 43 1.89 16.88 -15.29
C ARG A 43 1.02 18.13 -15.41
N ARG A 44 -0.25 18.08 -15.00
CA ARG A 44 -1.12 19.26 -14.98
C ARG A 44 -0.69 20.28 -13.95
N PHE A 45 -0.27 19.86 -12.76
CA PHE A 45 0.26 20.78 -11.75
C PHE A 45 1.55 21.47 -12.21
N ALA A 46 2.44 20.76 -12.90
CA ALA A 46 3.63 21.35 -13.48
C ALA A 46 3.28 22.37 -14.59
N ALA A 47 2.30 22.05 -15.44
CA ALA A 47 1.81 22.97 -16.47
C ALA A 47 1.19 24.25 -15.87
N LEU A 48 0.53 24.14 -14.72
CA LEU A 48 0.00 25.27 -13.95
C LEU A 48 1.07 25.97 -13.08
N ARG A 49 2.33 25.54 -13.15
CA ARG A 49 3.46 26.05 -12.33
C ARG A 49 3.24 25.94 -10.81
N LEU A 50 2.40 25.00 -10.37
CA LEU A 50 2.17 24.71 -8.94
C LEU A 50 3.30 23.85 -8.34
N ILE A 51 3.97 23.06 -9.17
CA ILE A 51 5.13 22.25 -8.81
C ILE A 51 6.27 22.47 -9.82
N PRO A 52 7.54 22.32 -9.42
CA PRO A 52 8.68 22.61 -10.29
C PRO A 52 8.78 21.65 -11.48
N ALA A 53 8.31 20.41 -11.32
CA ALA A 53 8.35 19.40 -12.36
C ALA A 53 7.34 18.27 -12.09
N ALA A 54 6.95 17.56 -13.14
CA ALA A 54 6.01 16.44 -13.06
C ALA A 54 6.72 15.18 -12.53
N ALA A 55 5.98 14.34 -11.82
CA ALA A 55 6.47 13.05 -11.37
C ALA A 55 6.08 11.97 -12.38
N ASP A 56 7.05 11.25 -12.93
CA ASP A 56 6.76 10.10 -13.79
C ASP A 56 6.23 8.90 -12.99
N TYR A 57 5.59 7.98 -13.72
CA TYR A 57 5.07 6.72 -13.18
C TYR A 57 6.09 5.99 -12.30
N THR A 58 7.32 5.82 -12.78
CA THR A 58 8.34 4.99 -12.14
C THR A 58 8.78 5.60 -10.81
N THR A 59 9.00 6.92 -10.80
CA THR A 59 9.34 7.71 -9.63
C THR A 59 8.23 7.65 -8.59
N LEU A 60 6.97 7.81 -9.00
CA LEU A 60 5.82 7.68 -8.11
C LEU A 60 5.71 6.26 -7.54
N TRP A 61 5.88 5.24 -8.39
CA TRP A 61 5.80 3.84 -7.98
C TRP A 61 6.84 3.51 -6.90
N HIS A 62 8.12 3.79 -7.16
CA HIS A 62 9.19 3.50 -6.19
C HIS A 62 8.97 4.25 -4.87
N ARG A 63 8.59 5.53 -4.93
CA ARG A 63 8.46 6.36 -3.73
C ARG A 63 7.21 6.03 -2.92
N LEU A 64 6.08 5.72 -3.57
CA LEU A 64 4.85 5.32 -2.89
C LEU A 64 4.95 3.90 -2.34
N HIS A 65 5.54 2.97 -3.09
CA HIS A 65 5.68 1.58 -2.66
C HIS A 65 6.62 1.44 -1.45
N GLY A 66 7.63 2.29 -1.35
CA GLY A 66 8.52 2.34 -0.17
C GLY A 66 7.89 2.98 1.08
N MET A 67 6.69 3.57 0.98
CA MET A 67 6.01 4.14 2.14
C MET A 67 5.21 3.08 2.87
N VAL A 68 5.82 2.44 3.85
CA VAL A 68 5.12 1.57 4.79
C VAL A 68 4.55 2.44 5.94
N PRO A 69 3.22 2.51 6.11
CA PRO A 69 2.64 3.26 7.23
C PRO A 69 2.89 2.52 8.55
N GLU A 70 3.26 3.27 9.58
CA GLU A 70 3.34 2.74 10.94
C GLU A 70 1.95 2.71 11.58
N VAL A 71 1.55 1.55 12.11
CA VAL A 71 0.33 1.41 12.91
C VAL A 71 0.67 1.69 14.36
N LYS A 72 0.17 2.79 14.92
CA LYS A 72 0.37 3.13 16.33
C LYS A 72 -0.67 2.42 17.18
N LEU A 73 -0.21 1.48 18.01
CA LEU A 73 -1.08 0.75 18.92
C LEU A 73 -1.68 1.68 19.99
N PRO A 74 -2.99 1.58 20.26
CA PRO A 74 -3.62 2.32 21.34
C PRO A 74 -3.15 1.84 22.72
N LYS A 75 -2.93 2.75 23.67
CA LYS A 75 -2.49 2.45 25.05
C LYS A 75 -3.63 2.23 26.05
N TYR A 76 -4.83 1.86 25.60
CA TYR A 76 -6.01 1.77 26.46
C TYR A 76 -6.12 0.40 27.13
N SER A 77 -6.77 0.34 28.30
CA SER A 77 -6.92 -0.89 29.09
C SER A 77 -7.92 -1.89 28.51
N GLU A 78 -8.89 -1.43 27.73
CA GLU A 78 -9.93 -2.26 27.11
C GLU A 78 -10.01 -1.97 25.61
N LEU A 79 -10.06 -3.03 24.80
CA LEU A 79 -10.17 -2.99 23.35
C LEU A 79 -11.28 -3.95 22.90
N GLU A 80 -12.23 -3.45 22.11
CA GLU A 80 -13.25 -4.27 21.45
C GLU A 80 -12.81 -4.56 20.02
N LEU A 81 -12.31 -5.77 19.78
CA LEU A 81 -11.66 -6.11 18.52
C LEU A 81 -12.62 -6.83 17.58
N ALA A 82 -12.67 -6.35 16.33
CA ALA A 82 -13.16 -7.12 15.21
C ALA A 82 -12.00 -7.43 14.26
N THR A 83 -12.00 -8.64 13.73
CA THR A 83 -11.04 -9.09 12.72
C THR A 83 -11.81 -9.60 11.53
N ASP A 84 -11.44 -9.15 10.33
CA ASP A 84 -12.05 -9.56 9.07
C ASP A 84 -10.95 -9.82 8.03
N GLY A 85 -11.02 -10.99 7.39
CA GLY A 85 -10.09 -11.44 6.37
C GLY A 85 -10.67 -11.30 4.96
N THR A 86 -9.96 -10.60 4.08
CA THR A 86 -10.33 -10.50 2.67
C THR A 86 -9.29 -11.15 1.75
N GLY A 87 -9.76 -11.97 0.82
CA GLY A 87 -8.93 -12.63 -0.18
C GLY A 87 -8.77 -11.77 -1.44
N LEU A 88 -7.56 -11.30 -1.69
CA LEU A 88 -7.19 -10.57 -2.91
C LEU A 88 -6.52 -11.51 -3.90
N LYS A 89 -7.02 -11.49 -5.14
CA LYS A 89 -6.39 -12.22 -6.24
C LYS A 89 -5.12 -11.51 -6.68
N THR A 90 -4.02 -12.24 -6.76
CA THR A 90 -2.67 -11.69 -7.01
C THR A 90 -2.37 -11.37 -8.47
N SER A 91 -3.08 -11.97 -9.44
CA SER A 91 -2.82 -11.70 -10.86
C SER A 91 -4.04 -11.88 -11.76
N ASN A 92 -4.21 -10.95 -12.72
CA ASN A 92 -5.07 -11.12 -13.90
C ASN A 92 -4.31 -11.74 -15.09
N ALA A 93 -2.97 -11.75 -15.05
CA ALA A 93 -2.13 -12.28 -16.12
C ALA A 93 -2.23 -13.81 -16.20
N GLY A 94 -2.36 -14.34 -17.42
CA GLY A 94 -2.46 -15.79 -17.67
C GLY A 94 -3.86 -16.38 -17.58
N GLU A 95 -4.87 -15.61 -17.13
CA GLU A 95 -6.24 -16.12 -16.98
C GLU A 95 -6.88 -16.47 -18.32
N TYR A 96 -6.66 -15.62 -19.33
CA TYR A 96 -7.02 -15.93 -20.71
C TYR A 96 -6.30 -17.19 -21.22
N ARG A 97 -5.01 -17.36 -20.90
CA ARG A 97 -4.21 -18.51 -21.35
C ARG A 97 -4.71 -19.81 -20.70
N ILE A 98 -5.11 -19.77 -19.43
CA ILE A 98 -5.64 -20.94 -18.71
C ILE A 98 -7.06 -21.26 -19.18
N PHE A 99 -7.92 -20.25 -19.33
CA PHE A 99 -9.26 -20.40 -19.91
C PHE A 99 -9.20 -21.02 -21.32
N ARG A 100 -8.19 -20.63 -22.11
CA ARG A 100 -8.04 -21.07 -23.51
C ARG A 100 -7.32 -22.40 -23.68
N TYR A 101 -6.33 -22.70 -22.83
CA TYR A 101 -5.41 -23.83 -23.04
C TYR A 101 -5.41 -24.87 -21.90
N GLY A 102 -6.21 -24.67 -20.85
CA GLY A 102 -6.50 -25.70 -19.84
C GLY A 102 -5.24 -26.22 -19.12
N ASP A 103 -4.52 -25.35 -18.42
CA ASP A 103 -3.37 -25.76 -17.62
C ASP A 103 -3.83 -26.47 -16.31
N PRO A 104 -3.46 -27.75 -16.06
CA PRO A 104 -3.86 -28.49 -14.86
C PRO A 104 -3.30 -27.92 -13.55
N GLU A 105 -2.09 -27.32 -13.58
CA GLU A 105 -1.44 -26.74 -12.40
C GLU A 105 -2.01 -25.36 -12.05
N ALA A 106 -2.70 -24.71 -12.99
CA ALA A 106 -3.32 -23.41 -12.78
C ALA A 106 -4.55 -23.41 -11.86
N LYS A 107 -5.04 -24.59 -11.45
CA LYS A 107 -6.20 -24.73 -10.54
C LYS A 107 -5.91 -24.32 -9.10
N GLN A 108 -4.65 -24.14 -8.70
CA GLN A 108 -4.28 -23.74 -7.33
C GLN A 108 -3.77 -22.29 -7.27
N ARG A 109 -4.54 -21.34 -7.79
CA ARG A 109 -4.24 -19.92 -7.55
C ARG A 109 -4.50 -19.63 -6.08
N LYS A 110 -3.43 -19.45 -5.31
CA LYS A 110 -3.54 -19.05 -3.93
C LYS A 110 -3.81 -17.55 -3.85
N HIS A 111 -4.87 -17.19 -3.15
CA HIS A 111 -5.19 -15.80 -2.89
C HIS A 111 -4.19 -15.22 -1.87
N VAL A 112 -3.94 -13.91 -1.96
CA VAL A 112 -3.31 -13.19 -0.85
C VAL A 112 -4.44 -12.79 0.09
N VAL A 113 -4.44 -13.38 1.27
CA VAL A 113 -5.40 -13.08 2.33
C VAL A 113 -4.82 -11.94 3.16
N VAL A 114 -5.60 -10.88 3.30
CA VAL A 114 -5.30 -9.75 4.16
C VAL A 114 -6.28 -9.78 5.31
N VAL A 115 -5.77 -9.92 6.52
CA VAL A 115 -6.57 -9.93 7.75
C VAL A 115 -6.34 -8.60 8.47
N ILE A 116 -7.41 -7.82 8.63
CA ILE A 116 -7.37 -6.52 9.30
C ILE A 116 -8.04 -6.66 10.65
N THR A 117 -7.33 -6.28 11.72
CA THR A 117 -7.89 -6.20 13.07
C THR A 117 -8.05 -4.73 13.46
N ALA A 118 -9.24 -4.36 13.92
CA ALA A 118 -9.56 -3.01 14.35
C ALA A 118 -10.37 -3.00 15.65
N ASP A 119 -10.18 -1.93 16.44
CA ASP A 119 -11.07 -1.57 17.54
C ASP A 119 -12.37 -1.00 16.96
N VAL A 120 -13.48 -1.71 17.14
CA VAL A 120 -14.80 -1.36 16.60
C VAL A 120 -15.34 -0.09 17.25
N ARG A 121 -15.15 0.03 18.57
CA ARG A 121 -15.68 1.14 19.36
C ARG A 121 -15.04 2.46 18.96
N ARG A 122 -13.74 2.45 18.68
CA ARG A 122 -12.96 3.67 18.37
C ARG A 122 -12.53 3.79 16.92
N LYS A 123 -12.87 2.81 16.08
CA LYS A 123 -12.54 2.73 14.65
C LYS A 123 -11.04 2.89 14.41
N LYS A 124 -10.20 2.23 15.21
CA LYS A 124 -8.73 2.28 15.11
C LYS A 124 -8.20 0.95 14.62
N VAL A 125 -7.36 0.99 13.59
CA VAL A 125 -6.64 -0.20 13.12
C VAL A 125 -5.59 -0.58 14.17
N ILE A 126 -5.57 -1.86 14.52
CA ILE A 126 -4.66 -2.46 15.51
C ILE A 126 -3.53 -3.19 14.77
N GLY A 127 -3.88 -3.96 13.74
CA GLY A 127 -2.90 -4.72 12.98
C GLY A 127 -3.43 -5.16 11.62
N ILE A 128 -2.50 -5.47 10.73
CA ILE A 128 -2.77 -6.02 9.41
C ILE A 128 -1.80 -7.18 9.20
N GLU A 129 -2.34 -8.37 8.96
CA GLU A 129 -1.57 -9.55 8.59
C GLU A 129 -1.83 -9.88 7.13
N VAL A 130 -0.77 -10.27 6.40
CA VAL A 130 -0.88 -10.66 5.00
C VAL A 130 -0.23 -12.03 4.84
N HIS A 131 -0.99 -13.00 4.33
CA HIS A 131 -0.48 -14.34 4.06
C HIS A 131 -1.05 -14.91 2.77
N ILE A 132 -0.44 -15.99 2.29
CA ILE A 132 -0.95 -16.74 1.15
C ILE A 132 -2.00 -17.72 1.67
N GLU A 133 -3.13 -17.82 0.98
CA GLU A 133 -4.22 -18.74 1.29
C GLU A 133 -3.72 -20.16 1.60
N GLY A 134 -4.20 -20.71 2.71
CA GLY A 134 -3.80 -22.03 3.23
C GLY A 134 -2.45 -22.07 3.96
N LYS A 135 -1.75 -20.94 4.10
CA LYS A 135 -0.46 -20.84 4.84
C LYS A 135 -0.50 -19.94 6.09
N GLY A 136 -1.62 -19.25 6.36
CA GLY A 136 -1.75 -18.33 7.48
C GLY A 136 -2.55 -18.86 8.66
N HIS A 137 -2.59 -18.07 9.73
CA HIS A 137 -3.39 -18.33 10.92
C HIS A 137 -4.88 -18.09 10.67
N SER A 138 -5.74 -18.68 11.51
CA SER A 138 -7.16 -18.33 11.51
C SER A 138 -7.34 -16.88 11.98
N GLU A 139 -8.41 -16.20 11.54
CA GLU A 139 -8.67 -14.79 11.88
C GLU A 139 -8.64 -14.53 13.39
N SER A 140 -9.18 -15.44 14.18
CA SER A 140 -9.15 -15.38 15.65
C SER A 140 -7.73 -15.43 16.23
N GLN A 141 -6.84 -16.24 15.66
CA GLN A 141 -5.44 -16.34 16.08
C GLN A 141 -4.65 -15.09 15.70
N THR A 142 -4.87 -14.58 14.48
CA THR A 142 -4.29 -13.31 13.99
C THR A 142 -4.70 -12.13 14.88
N GLY A 143 -5.98 -12.04 15.25
CA GLY A 143 -6.46 -10.99 16.17
C GLY A 143 -5.76 -11.02 17.53
N VAL A 144 -5.51 -12.20 18.09
CA VAL A 144 -4.76 -12.35 19.35
C VAL A 144 -3.28 -11.96 19.18
N ALA A 145 -2.66 -12.30 18.04
CA ALA A 145 -1.28 -11.93 17.74
C ALA A 145 -1.10 -10.42 17.65
N HIS A 146 -2.04 -9.71 17.00
CA HIS A 146 -2.01 -8.25 16.86
C HIS A 146 -2.08 -7.48 18.19
N VAL A 147 -2.59 -8.08 19.26
CA VAL A 147 -2.65 -7.46 20.60
C VAL A 147 -1.37 -7.68 21.40
N ARG A 148 -0.62 -8.74 21.09
CA ARG A 148 0.59 -9.15 21.82
C ARG A 148 1.89 -8.52 21.29
N ALA A 149 1.84 -7.91 20.10
CA ALA A 149 2.98 -7.25 19.44
C ALA A 149 3.21 -5.83 19.97
#